data_AF-F4WMF3-F1
#
_entry.id   AF-F4WMF3-F1
#
_cell.length_a   1.000
_cell.length_b   1.000
_cell.length_c   1.000
_cell.angle_alpha   90.00
_cell.angle_beta   90.00
_cell.angle_gamma   90.00
#
_symmetry.space_group_name_H-M   'P 1'
#
loop_
_entity.id
_entity.type
_entity.pdbx_description
1 polymer ?
#
loop_
_entity_poly.entity_id
_entity_poly.type
_entity_poly.pdbx_seq_one_letter_code
_entity_poly.pdbx_strand_id
1 'polypeptide(L)'
;MKEVMCVPRHAMIKLIPQPGYTFYPNYASVKRCSGFCPRNKSCMPVRKNVRKIAVRMDGYDSSECYHVLLEEHTKCKCQCSVTENHCNIHQIYSEDNCACECMNKRKCDKERQMVWNEKLCKCTCDKEEEICSSGLEWVPSRCG
;
A
#
# COMPACT_ATOMS: atom_id res chain seq x y z
N MET A 1 25.93 -5.97 14.76
CA MET A 1 24.83 -4.99 14.94
C MET A 1 24.42 -4.23 13.67
N LYS A 2 25.33 -3.84 12.75
CA LYS A 2 24.96 -3.14 11.49
C LYS A 2 24.02 -3.93 10.56
N GLU A 3 23.96 -5.25 10.70
CA GLU A 3 23.15 -6.14 9.85
C GLU A 3 21.64 -6.05 10.09
N VAL A 4 21.22 -5.54 11.25
CA VAL A 4 19.79 -5.48 11.62
C VAL A 4 19.22 -4.07 11.41
N MET A 5 20.06 -3.04 11.27
CA MET A 5 19.61 -1.65 11.16
C MET A 5 18.85 -1.38 9.85
N CYS A 6 17.88 -0.47 9.91
CA CYS A 6 17.16 0.06 8.74
C CYS A 6 18.09 0.84 7.80
N VAL A 7 18.49 0.21 6.70
CA VAL A 7 19.40 0.77 5.68
C VAL A 7 19.02 0.24 4.29
N PRO A 8 19.52 0.86 3.19
CA PRO A 8 19.37 0.28 1.86
C PRO A 8 20.12 -1.05 1.74
N ARG A 9 19.43 -2.11 1.33
CA ARG A 9 19.99 -3.45 1.10
C ARG A 9 19.57 -3.98 -0.27
N HIS A 10 20.36 -4.89 -0.83
CA HIS A 10 20.01 -5.53 -2.10
C HIS A 10 18.74 -6.36 -1.95
N ALA A 11 17.79 -6.15 -2.85
CA ALA A 11 16.56 -6.91 -2.96
C ALA A 11 16.37 -7.34 -4.42
N MET A 12 15.92 -8.58 -4.61
CA MET A 12 15.55 -9.11 -5.92
C MET A 12 14.12 -8.69 -6.23
N ILE A 13 13.94 -7.93 -7.30
CA ILE A 13 12.64 -7.44 -7.74
C ILE A 13 12.27 -8.16 -9.04
N LYS A 14 11.09 -8.78 -9.04
CA LYS A 14 10.52 -9.38 -10.25
C LYS A 14 10.15 -8.27 -11.22
N LEU A 15 10.60 -8.39 -12.47
CA LEU A 15 10.27 -7.47 -13.54
C LEU A 15 8.97 -7.95 -14.21
N ILE A 16 8.02 -7.04 -14.38
CA ILE A 16 6.71 -7.34 -14.96
C ILE A 16 6.68 -6.74 -16.37
N PRO A 17 6.78 -7.56 -17.43
CA PRO A 17 6.63 -7.10 -18.80
C PRO A 17 5.16 -6.82 -19.15
N GLN A 18 4.94 -6.17 -20.29
CA GLN A 18 3.61 -6.07 -20.88
C GLN A 18 3.11 -7.46 -21.32
N PRO A 19 1.78 -7.69 -21.38
CA PRO A 19 1.24 -8.96 -21.88
C PRO A 19 1.80 -9.30 -23.27
N GLY A 20 2.17 -10.57 -23.48
CA GLY A 20 2.77 -11.05 -24.73
C GLY A 20 4.30 -10.92 -24.81
N TYR A 21 4.94 -10.34 -23.79
CA TYR A 21 6.40 -10.22 -23.71
C TYR A 21 6.96 -10.92 -22.47
N THR A 22 8.22 -11.34 -22.56
CA THR A 22 8.98 -11.89 -21.44
C THR A 22 10.31 -11.16 -21.29
N PHE A 23 10.73 -10.89 -20.04
CA PHE A 23 12.05 -10.35 -19.76
C PHE A 23 13.05 -11.44 -19.39
N TYR A 24 14.28 -11.33 -19.89
CA TYR A 24 15.43 -12.12 -19.46
C TYR A 24 16.64 -11.23 -19.15
N PRO A 25 17.15 -11.23 -17.90
CA PRO A 25 16.57 -11.88 -16.73
C PRO A 25 15.22 -11.26 -16.34
N ASN A 26 14.34 -12.05 -15.71
CA ASN A 26 13.04 -11.59 -15.19
C ASN A 26 13.11 -11.05 -13.75
N TYR A 27 14.33 -10.94 -13.20
CA TYR A 27 14.59 -10.30 -11.91
C TYR A 27 15.76 -9.33 -12.04
N ALA A 28 15.73 -8.28 -11.21
CA ALA A 28 16.85 -7.37 -11.04
C ALA A 28 17.17 -7.14 -9.57
N SER A 29 18.47 -6.97 -9.26
CA SER A 29 18.95 -6.58 -7.93
C SER A 29 19.01 -5.05 -7.83
N VAL A 30 18.21 -4.47 -6.94
CA VAL A 30 18.22 -3.03 -6.61
C VAL A 30 18.24 -2.82 -5.12
N LYS A 31 18.71 -1.67 -4.66
CA LYS A 31 18.65 -1.33 -3.23
C LYS A 31 17.24 -0.95 -2.81
N ARG A 32 16.71 -1.61 -1.77
CA ARG A 32 15.46 -1.27 -1.10
C ARG A 32 15.69 -1.12 0.40
N CYS A 33 14.83 -0.35 1.06
CA CYS A 33 14.94 -0.13 2.50
C CYS A 33 14.45 -1.37 3.23
N SER A 34 15.30 -1.92 4.08
CA SER A 34 14.95 -3.05 4.92
C SER A 34 15.80 -3.07 6.19
N GLY A 35 15.36 -3.86 7.15
CA GLY A 35 15.92 -3.92 8.49
C GLY A 35 14.88 -3.59 9.55
N PHE A 36 15.34 -3.59 10.79
CA PHE A 36 14.53 -3.39 11.97
C PHE A 36 14.31 -1.90 12.25
N CYS A 37 13.10 -1.60 12.72
CA CYS A 37 12.73 -0.33 13.30
C CYS A 37 12.06 -0.56 14.66
N PRO A 38 12.34 0.27 15.67
CA PRO A 38 11.68 0.16 16.97
C PRO A 38 10.22 0.62 16.89
N ARG A 39 9.40 0.13 17.83
CA ARG A 39 7.96 0.42 17.94
C ARG A 39 7.21 0.01 16.66
N ASN A 40 6.14 0.73 16.33
CA ASN A 40 5.28 0.46 15.17
C ASN A 40 5.76 1.16 13.88
N LYS A 41 7.03 1.58 13.82
CA LYS A 41 7.60 2.28 12.65
C LYS A 41 8.11 1.27 11.61
N SER A 42 8.08 1.66 10.35
CA SER A 42 8.57 0.88 9.21
C SER A 42 9.86 1.47 8.65
N CYS A 43 10.69 0.63 8.00
CA CYS A 43 11.91 1.09 7.35
C CYS A 43 11.60 1.67 5.97
N MET A 44 11.47 2.99 5.88
CA MET A 44 10.99 3.68 4.69
C MET A 44 12.11 4.45 3.96
N PRO A 45 12.04 4.62 2.63
CA PRO A 45 12.96 5.47 1.89
C PRO A 45 12.73 6.95 2.18
N VAL A 46 13.81 7.68 2.46
CA VAL A 46 13.82 9.15 2.53
C VAL A 46 14.50 9.78 1.32
N ARG A 47 15.31 8.99 0.58
CA ARG A 47 15.89 9.41 -0.70
C ARG A 47 15.88 8.25 -1.67
N LYS A 48 15.47 8.54 -2.90
CA LYS A 48 15.28 7.60 -4.00
C LYS A 48 15.99 8.12 -5.24
N ASN A 49 16.48 7.20 -6.06
CA ASN A 49 16.99 7.45 -7.40
C ASN A 49 16.30 6.48 -8.38
N VAL A 50 16.43 6.78 -9.67
CA VAL A 50 16.01 5.86 -10.74
C VAL A 50 17.25 5.13 -11.26
N ARG A 51 17.18 3.81 -11.33
CA ARG A 51 18.20 2.95 -11.91
C ARG A 51 17.69 2.33 -13.20
N LYS A 52 18.46 2.48 -14.27
CA LYS A 52 18.18 1.91 -15.60
C LYS A 52 18.89 0.56 -15.72
N ILE A 53 18.15 -0.49 -16.05
CA ILE A 53 18.68 -1.86 -16.20
C ILE A 53 18.33 -2.36 -17.59
N ALA A 54 19.32 -2.85 -18.32
CA ALA A 54 19.12 -3.51 -19.60
C ALA A 54 18.68 -4.96 -19.38
N VAL A 55 17.62 -5.37 -20.08
CA VAL A 55 17.13 -6.73 -20.15
C VAL A 55 16.87 -7.09 -21.59
N ARG A 56 16.91 -8.37 -21.92
CA ARG A 56 16.35 -8.85 -23.17
C ARG A 56 14.84 -8.95 -23.04
N MET A 57 14.11 -8.36 -23.97
CA MET A 57 12.66 -8.51 -24.08
C MET A 57 12.35 -9.38 -25.28
N ASP A 58 11.76 -10.54 -25.03
CA ASP A 58 11.39 -11.52 -26.03
C ASP A 58 9.86 -11.44 -26.25
N GLY A 59 9.44 -11.21 -27.49
CA GLY A 59 8.05 -11.29 -27.97
C GLY A 59 7.82 -12.53 -28.85
N TYR A 60 6.73 -12.55 -29.62
CA TYR A 60 6.39 -13.68 -30.50
C TYR A 60 7.44 -13.91 -31.60
N ASP A 61 7.84 -12.84 -32.32
CA ASP A 61 8.81 -12.87 -33.43
C ASP A 61 9.96 -11.86 -33.26
N SER A 62 10.11 -11.26 -32.07
CA SER A 62 11.10 -10.23 -31.81
C SER A 62 11.88 -10.48 -30.52
N SER A 63 13.16 -10.09 -30.54
CA SER A 63 14.02 -10.05 -29.36
C SER A 63 14.82 -8.76 -29.40
N GLU A 64 14.68 -7.93 -28.38
CA GLU A 64 15.36 -6.63 -28.33
C GLU A 64 15.94 -6.32 -26.94
N CYS A 65 16.91 -5.40 -26.93
CA CYS A 65 17.45 -4.85 -25.70
C CYS A 65 16.49 -3.77 -25.18
N TYR A 66 15.87 -4.03 -24.04
CA TYR A 66 14.92 -3.12 -23.41
C TYR A 66 15.49 -2.59 -22.08
N HIS A 67 15.14 -1.35 -21.74
CA HIS A 67 15.58 -0.73 -20.50
C HIS A 67 14.44 -0.57 -19.51
N VAL A 68 14.50 -1.32 -18.42
CA VAL A 68 13.58 -1.16 -17.29
C VAL A 68 14.09 -0.07 -16.36
N LEU A 69 13.22 0.86 -16.01
CA LEU A 69 13.47 1.88 -14.99
C LEU A 69 12.95 1.38 -13.65
N LEU A 70 13.84 1.26 -12.67
CA LEU A 70 13.49 0.80 -11.32
C LEU A 70 13.82 1.87 -10.29
N GLU A 71 12.94 2.01 -9.30
CA GLU A 71 13.22 2.81 -8.11
C GLU A 71 14.27 2.12 -7.23
N GLU A 72 15.34 2.86 -6.91
CA GLU A 72 16.42 2.44 -6.03
C GLU A 72 16.53 3.39 -4.82
N HIS A 73 16.53 2.83 -3.62
CA HIS A 73 16.58 3.60 -2.38
C HIS A 73 18.04 3.90 -2.03
N THR A 74 18.36 5.18 -1.78
CA THR A 74 19.72 5.61 -1.42
C THR A 74 19.87 5.99 0.05
N LYS A 75 18.76 6.29 0.74
CA LYS A 75 18.73 6.57 2.18
C LYS A 75 17.41 6.11 2.78
N CYS A 76 17.48 5.50 3.96
CA CYS A 76 16.33 4.97 4.70
C CYS A 76 16.22 5.59 6.09
N LYS A 77 15.02 5.59 6.65
CA LYS A 77 14.75 6.02 8.03
C LYS A 77 13.56 5.23 8.58
N CYS A 78 13.58 4.98 9.89
CA CYS A 78 12.41 4.48 10.60
C CYS A 78 11.36 5.59 10.75
N GLN A 79 10.22 5.40 10.11
CA GLN A 79 9.08 6.32 10.16
C GLN A 79 7.79 5.56 9.89
N CYS A 80 6.65 6.20 10.13
CA CYS A 80 5.36 5.59 9.83
C CYS A 80 5.19 5.44 8.31
N SER A 81 4.64 4.31 7.88
CA SER A 81 4.23 4.10 6.48
C SER A 81 2.98 4.93 6.16
N VAL A 82 2.13 5.14 7.16
CA VAL A 82 0.98 6.05 7.12
C VAL A 82 1.43 7.46 7.52
N THR A 83 1.00 8.45 6.75
CA THR A 83 1.22 9.87 6.99
C THR A 83 -0.13 10.57 7.14
N GLU A 84 -0.13 11.79 7.64
CA GLU A 84 -1.33 12.61 7.78
C GLU A 84 -2.15 12.75 6.48
N ASN A 85 -1.48 12.86 5.33
CA ASN A 85 -2.15 12.93 4.02
C ASN A 85 -2.92 11.66 3.62
N HIS A 86 -2.73 10.54 4.32
CA HIS A 86 -3.52 9.32 4.11
C HIS A 86 -4.80 9.31 4.95
N CYS A 87 -4.92 10.20 5.92
CA CYS A 87 -6.10 10.32 6.77
C CYS A 87 -7.18 11.15 6.06
N ASN A 88 -8.44 10.77 6.24
CA ASN A 88 -9.56 11.57 5.74
C ASN A 88 -9.97 12.65 6.76
N ILE A 89 -10.93 13.49 6.38
CA ILE A 89 -11.44 14.61 7.19
C ILE A 89 -12.05 14.21 8.55
N HIS A 90 -12.38 12.93 8.76
CA HIS A 90 -12.95 12.40 10.01
C HIS A 90 -11.91 11.69 10.88
N GLN A 91 -10.66 11.66 10.44
CA GLN A 91 -9.54 11.01 11.10
C GLN A 91 -8.48 12.03 11.50
N ILE A 92 -7.80 11.74 12.61
CA ILE A 92 -6.59 12.44 13.02
C ILE A 92 -5.41 11.49 12.94
N TYR A 93 -4.28 12.00 12.46
CA TYR A 93 -3.06 11.22 12.38
C TYR A 93 -2.44 11.04 13.77
N SER A 94 -2.14 9.80 14.14
CA SER A 94 -1.44 9.43 15.37
C SER A 94 -0.02 8.96 15.01
N GLU A 95 0.98 9.78 15.34
CA GLU A 95 2.39 9.43 15.06
C GLU A 95 2.87 8.26 15.92
N ASP A 96 2.40 8.15 17.15
CA ASP A 96 2.79 7.07 18.07
C ASP A 96 2.27 5.71 17.60
N ASN A 97 1.04 5.67 17.07
CA ASN A 97 0.43 4.45 16.56
C ASN A 97 0.69 4.22 15.06
N CYS A 98 1.31 5.18 14.37
CA CYS A 98 1.50 5.16 12.93
C CYS A 98 0.20 4.89 12.16
N ALA A 99 -0.91 5.49 12.60
CA ALA A 99 -2.24 5.19 12.11
C ALA A 99 -3.12 6.45 12.02
N CYS A 100 -4.16 6.37 11.20
CA CYS A 100 -5.25 7.35 11.18
C CYS A 100 -6.33 6.89 12.16
N GLU A 101 -6.61 7.71 13.17
CA GLU A 101 -7.57 7.39 14.23
C GLU A 101 -8.82 8.25 14.07
N CYS A 102 -10.00 7.64 14.21
CA CYS A 102 -11.24 8.40 14.12
C CYS A 102 -11.39 9.39 15.28
N MET A 103 -11.66 10.65 14.97
CA MET A 103 -11.84 11.71 15.98
C MET A 103 -13.00 11.39 16.93
N ASN A 104 -14.07 10.78 16.41
CA ASN A 104 -15.29 10.49 17.14
C ASN A 104 -15.65 9.00 17.03
N LYS A 105 -15.09 8.16 17.90
CA LYS A 105 -15.57 6.78 18.04
C LYS A 105 -16.90 6.78 18.79
N ARG A 106 -17.95 6.29 18.14
CA ARG A 106 -19.29 6.13 18.72
C ARG A 106 -19.70 4.67 18.72
N LYS A 107 -20.52 4.28 19.70
CA LYS A 107 -21.15 2.97 19.70
C LYS A 107 -22.18 2.91 18.57
N CYS A 108 -22.05 1.92 17.70
CA CYS A 108 -23.05 1.66 16.67
C CYS A 108 -24.24 0.91 17.25
N ASP A 109 -25.40 1.14 16.65
CA ASP A 109 -26.63 0.45 17.01
C ASP A 109 -26.56 -1.02 16.55
N LYS A 110 -26.47 -1.93 17.54
CA LYS A 110 -26.39 -3.37 17.28
C LYS A 110 -27.74 -3.95 16.87
N GLU A 111 -28.85 -3.39 17.34
CA GLU A 111 -30.20 -3.87 17.00
C GLU A 111 -30.48 -3.66 15.51
N ARG A 112 -29.90 -2.59 14.94
CA ARG A 112 -29.91 -2.29 13.51
C ARG A 112 -28.73 -2.88 12.73
N GLN A 113 -28.04 -3.89 13.25
CA GLN A 113 -26.93 -4.56 12.53
C GLN A 113 -25.86 -3.58 11.97
N MET A 114 -25.59 -2.49 12.69
CA MET A 114 -24.58 -1.50 12.27
C MET A 114 -23.23 -1.79 12.93
N VAL A 115 -22.17 -1.75 12.14
CA VAL A 115 -20.78 -1.96 12.58
C VAL A 115 -19.97 -0.70 12.35
N TRP A 116 -19.01 -0.43 13.25
CA TRP A 116 -18.13 0.71 13.13
C TRP A 116 -17.11 0.50 12.01
N ASN A 117 -17.11 1.37 11.01
CA ASN A 117 -16.14 1.36 9.94
C ASN A 117 -14.98 2.32 10.28
N GLU A 118 -13.83 1.78 10.69
CA GLU A 118 -12.64 2.57 11.06
C GLU A 118 -12.06 3.37 9.89
N LYS A 119 -12.29 2.96 8.63
CA LYS A 119 -11.82 3.71 7.46
C LYS A 119 -12.69 4.95 7.21
N LEU A 120 -13.99 4.84 7.41
CA LEU A 120 -14.94 5.93 7.15
C LEU A 120 -15.30 6.73 8.40
N CYS A 121 -14.91 6.25 9.58
CA CYS A 121 -15.26 6.81 10.88
C CYS A 121 -16.78 7.03 11.05
N LYS A 122 -17.56 6.04 10.59
CA LYS A 122 -19.01 6.03 10.72
C LYS A 122 -19.53 4.60 10.91
N CYS A 123 -20.71 4.49 11.50
CA CYS A 123 -21.43 3.23 11.53
C CYS A 123 -21.98 2.94 10.14
N THR A 124 -21.69 1.75 9.61
CA THR A 124 -22.19 1.25 8.33
C THR A 124 -22.95 -0.05 8.56
N CYS A 125 -23.82 -0.42 7.63
CA CYS A 125 -24.43 -1.74 7.64
C CYS A 125 -23.36 -2.84 7.58
N ASP A 126 -23.60 -3.94 8.29
CA ASP A 126 -22.80 -5.16 8.18
C ASP A 126 -23.15 -6.01 6.94
N LYS A 127 -24.12 -5.53 6.13
CA LYS A 127 -24.54 -6.15 4.87
C LYS A 127 -23.91 -5.41 3.69
N GLU A 128 -23.56 -6.17 2.67
CA GLU A 128 -23.20 -5.62 1.37
C GLU A 128 -24.39 -4.88 0.76
N GLU A 129 -24.09 -3.93 -0.13
CA GLU A 129 -25.11 -3.16 -0.84
C GLU A 129 -25.92 -4.10 -1.74
N GLU A 130 -27.22 -4.22 -1.46
CA GLU A 130 -28.11 -5.06 -2.24
C GLU A 130 -28.55 -4.33 -3.53
N ILE A 131 -28.41 -5.01 -4.67
CA ILE A 131 -28.96 -4.53 -5.93
C ILE A 131 -30.47 -4.79 -5.91
N CYS A 132 -31.25 -3.75 -5.65
CA CYS A 132 -32.70 -3.85 -5.57
C CYS A 132 -33.34 -3.89 -6.98
N SER A 133 -34.14 -4.91 -7.26
CA SER A 133 -34.72 -5.18 -8.59
C SER A 133 -35.99 -4.38 -8.93
N SER A 134 -36.53 -3.56 -8.01
CA SER A 134 -37.92 -3.08 -8.10
C SER A 134 -38.14 -1.61 -7.71
N GLY A 135 -37.30 -0.69 -8.20
CA GLY A 135 -37.46 0.76 -7.94
C GLY A 135 -37.29 1.14 -6.46
N LEU A 136 -36.76 0.23 -5.65
CA LEU A 136 -36.31 0.48 -4.30
C LEU A 136 -34.84 0.89 -4.35
N GLU A 137 -34.44 1.78 -3.45
CA GLU A 137 -33.05 2.19 -3.30
C GLU A 137 -32.51 1.65 -1.98
N TRP A 138 -31.27 1.17 -2.00
CA TRP A 138 -30.54 0.85 -0.78
C TRP A 138 -30.34 2.13 0.02
N VAL A 139 -30.79 2.15 1.28
CA VAL A 139 -30.62 3.28 2.20
C VAL A 139 -29.58 2.89 3.25
N PRO A 140 -28.31 3.37 3.15
CA PRO A 140 -27.23 2.95 4.04
C PRO A 140 -27.43 3.26 5.53
N SER A 141 -28.42 4.10 5.86
CA SER A 141 -28.79 4.48 7.24
C SER A 141 -29.89 3.61 7.86
N ARG A 142 -30.49 2.69 7.08
CA ARG A 142 -31.53 1.76 7.52
C ARG A 142 -31.11 0.34 7.13
N CYS A 143 -30.25 -0.23 7.97
CA CYS A 143 -29.80 -1.61 7.84
C CYS A 143 -30.88 -2.51 8.46
N GLY A 144 -31.91 -2.85 7.70
CA GLY A 144 -33.07 -3.61 8.19
C GLY A 144 -34.34 -3.30 7.43
#